data_AF-A0A183GSV9-F1
#
_entry.id   AF-A0A183GSV9-F1
#
_cell.length_a   1.000
_cell.length_b   1.000
_cell.length_c   1.000
_cell.angle_alpha   90.00
_cell.angle_beta   90.00
_cell.angle_gamma   90.00
#
_symmetry.space_group_name_H-M   'P 1'
#
loop_
_entity.id
_entity.type
_entity.pdbx_description
1 polymer ?
#
loop_
_entity_poly.entity_id
_entity_poly.type
_entity_poly.pdbx_seq_one_letter_code
_entity_poly.pdbx_strand_id
1 'polypeptide(L)'
;MIPNVPKKWGAFSITLSSITLPPTPTLNSLFITDGINTALWDSRWTPALQCVNKTTANEMNCNILEDCACFPAETKANCKCKQLNITEWFTSLQHRLPVVTPSVSFRRNKDGSVQASIHTMATSEMILTVQDKLDTEIMVDNAVCTVSNAVLNGCYNCAKGALAKVTCTSSKSTQAEIRCKENSFAIKCDEKGTESTLYFSFIKARVHIICTVSCGNLQSTFEVGGILKFTPSAQAMVNMWLDGRTNKKLT
;
A
#
# COMPACT_ATOMS: atom_id res chain seq x y z
N MET A 1 7.43 -13.66 -2.88
CA MET A 1 8.77 -14.22 -2.61
C MET A 1 8.94 -14.32 -1.11
N ILE A 2 9.57 -15.37 -0.62
CA ILE A 2 9.83 -15.54 0.82
C ILE A 2 11.18 -14.85 1.11
N PRO A 3 11.29 -14.02 2.17
CA PRO A 3 12.56 -13.43 2.56
C PRO A 3 13.66 -14.49 2.71
N ASN A 4 14.87 -14.14 2.30
CA ASN A 4 16.07 -14.99 2.32
C ASN A 4 16.00 -16.26 1.47
N VAL A 5 15.01 -16.39 0.58
CA VAL A 5 14.93 -17.50 -0.38
C VAL A 5 15.25 -17.00 -1.79
N PRO A 6 16.44 -17.30 -2.34
CA PRO A 6 16.82 -16.89 -3.68
C PRO A 6 15.93 -17.53 -4.73
N LYS A 7 15.53 -16.74 -5.73
CA LYS A 7 14.85 -17.20 -6.95
C LYS A 7 15.78 -17.01 -8.14
N LYS A 8 16.14 -18.13 -8.76
CA LYS A 8 17.00 -18.15 -9.96
C LYS A 8 16.17 -17.91 -11.22
N TRP A 9 16.68 -17.07 -12.11
CA TRP A 9 16.15 -16.82 -13.43
C TRP A 9 17.31 -16.65 -14.41
N GLY A 10 17.63 -17.70 -15.16
CA GLY A 10 18.82 -17.74 -16.02
C GLY A 10 20.11 -17.54 -15.22
N ALA A 11 20.95 -16.58 -15.65
CA ALA A 11 22.18 -16.19 -14.97
C ALA A 11 21.95 -15.30 -13.73
N PHE A 12 20.70 -14.90 -13.46
CA PHE A 12 20.35 -14.02 -12.35
C PHE A 12 19.79 -14.82 -11.17
N SER A 13 20.11 -14.38 -9.95
CA SER A 13 19.47 -14.84 -8.73
C SER A 13 18.97 -13.62 -7.95
N ILE A 14 17.67 -13.55 -7.71
CA ILE A 14 17.04 -12.46 -6.97
C ILE A 14 16.66 -12.99 -5.59
N THR A 15 17.16 -12.35 -4.54
CA THR A 15 16.82 -12.67 -3.15
C THR A 15 16.15 -11.47 -2.52
N LEU A 16 14.97 -11.67 -1.93
CA LEU A 16 14.36 -10.67 -1.08
C LEU A 16 15.05 -10.74 0.29
N SER A 17 15.88 -9.76 0.64
CA SER A 17 16.64 -9.71 1.90
C SER A 17 15.70 -9.44 3.08
N SER A 18 14.97 -8.34 3.00
CA SER A 18 14.11 -7.87 4.08
C SER A 18 12.85 -7.21 3.56
N ILE A 19 11.79 -7.27 4.37
CA ILE A 19 10.57 -6.47 4.23
C ILE A 19 10.35 -5.80 5.57
N THR A 20 10.20 -4.49 5.59
CA THR A 20 9.73 -3.79 6.78
C THR A 20 8.35 -3.20 6.53
N LEU A 21 7.45 -3.44 7.48
CA LEU A 21 6.11 -2.87 7.47
C LEU A 21 6.13 -1.56 8.26
N PRO A 22 5.48 -0.49 7.78
CA PRO A 22 5.31 0.71 8.58
C PRO A 22 4.48 0.36 9.84
N PRO A 23 4.68 1.09 10.96
CA PRO A 23 3.88 0.89 12.16
C PRO A 23 2.40 1.05 11.79
N THR A 24 1.68 -0.07 11.87
CA THR A 24 0.28 -0.19 11.46
C THR A 24 -0.50 -0.76 12.65
N PRO A 25 -0.85 0.08 13.65
CA PRO A 25 -1.46 -0.37 14.91
C PRO A 25 -2.73 -1.18 14.71
N THR A 26 -3.46 -0.90 13.63
CA THR A 26 -4.66 -1.63 13.19
C THR A 26 -4.42 -3.11 12.92
N LEU A 27 -3.19 -3.57 12.69
CA LEU A 27 -2.89 -5.00 12.55
C LEU A 27 -3.10 -5.78 13.86
N ASN A 28 -3.09 -5.11 15.02
CA ASN A 28 -3.41 -5.73 16.32
C ASN A 28 -4.91 -5.68 16.65
N SER A 29 -5.78 -5.53 15.63
CA SER A 29 -7.24 -5.52 15.84
C SER A 29 -7.75 -6.92 16.17
N LEU A 30 -8.76 -6.98 17.03
CA LEU A 30 -9.52 -8.20 17.28
C LEU A 30 -10.65 -8.33 16.26
N PHE A 31 -11.13 -9.56 16.07
CA PHE A 31 -12.24 -9.86 15.16
C PHE A 31 -13.25 -10.77 15.85
N ILE A 32 -14.52 -10.61 15.48
CA ILE A 32 -15.61 -11.52 15.85
C ILE A 32 -16.23 -12.12 14.59
N THR A 33 -16.71 -13.36 14.68
CA THR A 33 -17.31 -14.07 13.55
C THR A 33 -18.45 -14.99 13.98
N ASP A 34 -19.47 -15.09 13.14
CA ASP A 34 -20.55 -16.09 13.23
C ASP A 34 -20.27 -17.35 12.37
N GLY A 35 -19.09 -17.40 11.72
CA GLY A 35 -18.70 -18.44 10.76
C GLY A 35 -19.00 -18.10 9.30
N ILE A 36 -19.87 -17.12 9.03
CA ILE A 36 -20.25 -16.65 7.68
C ILE A 36 -19.67 -15.26 7.42
N ASN A 37 -19.78 -14.39 8.40
CA ASN A 37 -19.38 -13.00 8.40
C ASN A 37 -18.34 -12.77 9.49
N THR A 38 -17.52 -11.74 9.30
CA THR A 38 -16.51 -11.33 10.27
C THR A 38 -16.58 -9.82 10.40
N ALA A 39 -16.41 -9.33 11.62
CA ALA A 39 -16.37 -7.89 11.91
C ALA A 39 -15.18 -7.56 12.81
N LEU A 40 -14.71 -6.32 12.73
CA LEU A 40 -13.75 -5.77 13.68
C LEU A 40 -14.36 -5.70 15.07
N TRP A 41 -13.56 -6.07 16.07
CA TRP A 41 -13.92 -6.01 17.47
C TRP A 41 -13.04 -4.99 18.20
N ASP A 42 -13.69 -4.18 19.02
CA ASP A 42 -12.99 -3.24 19.88
C ASP A 42 -12.59 -3.94 21.19
N SER A 43 -11.27 -4.10 21.38
CA SER A 43 -10.66 -4.73 22.54
C SER A 43 -11.03 -4.13 23.90
N ARG A 44 -11.59 -2.91 23.92
CA ARG A 44 -12.09 -2.28 25.16
C ARG A 44 -13.35 -2.96 25.69
N TRP A 45 -14.04 -3.73 24.86
CA TRP A 45 -15.24 -4.46 25.24
C TRP A 45 -14.94 -5.93 25.46
N THR A 46 -15.31 -6.42 26.63
CA THR A 46 -15.29 -7.83 27.00
C THR A 46 -16.73 -8.32 27.14
N PRO A 47 -17.17 -9.29 26.33
CA PRO A 47 -18.48 -9.89 26.50
C PRO A 47 -18.63 -10.48 27.91
N ALA A 48 -19.79 -10.26 28.53
CA ALA A 48 -20.09 -10.75 29.87
C ALA A 48 -20.14 -12.29 29.92
N LEU A 49 -20.65 -12.92 28.87
CA LEU A 49 -20.71 -14.38 28.74
C LEU A 49 -19.59 -14.85 27.80
N GLN A 50 -18.68 -15.65 28.32
CA GLN A 50 -17.57 -16.21 27.55
C GLN A 50 -17.57 -17.73 27.67
N CYS A 51 -17.70 -18.37 26.52
CA CYS A 51 -17.77 -19.82 26.40
C CYS A 51 -16.56 -20.30 25.60
N VAL A 52 -16.00 -21.46 25.98
CA VAL A 52 -14.81 -22.02 25.31
C VAL A 52 -15.16 -22.51 23.90
N ASN A 53 -16.39 -23.02 23.71
CA ASN A 53 -16.84 -23.56 22.44
C ASN A 53 -18.35 -23.36 22.24
N LYS A 54 -18.83 -23.64 21.02
CA LYS A 54 -20.24 -23.47 20.64
C LYS A 54 -21.18 -24.38 21.44
N THR A 55 -20.75 -25.59 21.82
CA THR A 55 -21.58 -26.54 22.57
C THR A 55 -21.89 -26.01 23.97
N THR A 56 -20.85 -25.58 24.70
CA THR A 56 -21.00 -24.96 26.03
C THR A 56 -21.84 -23.68 25.99
N ALA A 57 -21.76 -22.91 24.90
CA ALA A 57 -22.61 -21.75 24.68
C ALA A 57 -24.10 -22.12 24.55
N ASN A 58 -24.41 -23.19 23.81
CA ASN A 58 -25.80 -23.65 23.65
C ASN A 58 -26.38 -24.22 24.96
N GLU A 59 -25.54 -24.87 25.77
CA GLU A 59 -25.90 -25.39 27.10
C GLU A 59 -25.89 -24.32 28.20
N MET A 60 -25.51 -23.07 27.86
CA MET A 60 -25.32 -21.95 28.78
C MET A 60 -24.34 -22.25 29.93
N ASN A 61 -23.40 -23.18 29.71
CA ASN A 61 -22.34 -23.51 30.66
C ASN A 61 -21.10 -22.65 30.37
N CYS A 62 -21.21 -21.35 30.62
CA CYS A 62 -20.20 -20.35 30.28
C CYS A 62 -19.70 -19.59 31.51
N ASN A 63 -18.50 -19.04 31.41
CA ASN A 63 -17.97 -18.16 32.44
C ASN A 63 -18.62 -16.78 32.31
N ILE A 64 -19.10 -16.28 33.44
CA ILE A 64 -19.66 -14.94 33.55
C ILE A 64 -18.56 -14.01 34.05
N LEU A 65 -18.20 -13.04 33.22
CA LEU A 65 -17.24 -11.99 33.51
C LEU A 65 -17.97 -10.64 33.46
N GLU A 66 -18.74 -10.35 34.50
CA GLU A 66 -19.58 -9.15 34.56
C GLU A 66 -18.92 -7.99 35.30
N ASP A 67 -19.02 -6.80 34.70
CA ASP A 67 -18.70 -5.51 35.31
C ASP A 67 -20.02 -4.79 35.61
N CYS A 68 -20.62 -5.11 36.75
CA CYS A 68 -21.90 -4.60 37.21
C CYS A 68 -21.77 -3.90 38.56
N ALA A 69 -22.39 -2.73 38.68
CA ALA A 69 -22.57 -2.03 39.96
C ALA A 69 -23.99 -2.25 40.46
N CYS A 70 -24.13 -2.94 41.59
CA CYS A 70 -25.42 -3.20 42.21
C CYS A 70 -25.67 -2.27 43.40
N PHE A 71 -26.84 -1.64 43.41
CA PHE A 71 -27.30 -0.77 44.47
C PHE A 71 -28.47 -1.45 45.19
N PRO A 72 -28.41 -1.60 46.54
CA PRO A 72 -29.53 -2.14 47.28
C PRO A 72 -30.72 -1.17 47.23
N ALA A 73 -31.94 -1.70 47.08
CA ALA A 73 -33.19 -0.98 47.34
C ALA A 73 -34.11 -1.85 48.22
N GLU A 74 -35.11 -1.24 48.85
CA GLU A 74 -35.89 -1.83 49.96
C GLU A 74 -36.48 -3.22 49.68
N THR A 75 -36.81 -3.53 48.43
CA THR A 75 -37.39 -4.82 48.04
C THR A 75 -36.69 -5.50 46.87
N LYS A 76 -35.76 -4.81 46.19
CA LYS A 76 -35.06 -5.30 44.98
C LYS A 76 -33.66 -4.70 44.90
N ALA A 77 -32.68 -5.47 44.46
CA ALA A 77 -31.38 -4.93 44.07
C ALA A 77 -31.46 -4.33 42.66
N ASN A 78 -30.90 -3.14 42.46
CA ASN A 78 -30.80 -2.49 41.15
C ASN A 78 -29.35 -2.61 40.65
N CYS A 79 -29.12 -3.54 39.72
CA CYS A 79 -27.81 -3.75 39.11
C CYS A 79 -27.71 -3.03 37.77
N LYS A 80 -26.68 -2.19 37.65
CA LYS A 80 -26.32 -1.52 36.39
C LYS A 80 -25.07 -2.18 35.82
N CYS A 81 -25.27 -2.90 34.73
CA CYS A 81 -24.21 -3.60 33.99
C CYS A 81 -23.87 -2.85 32.71
N LYS A 82 -22.60 -2.91 32.29
CA LYS A 82 -22.23 -2.48 30.93
C LYS A 82 -22.85 -3.46 29.92
N GLN A 83 -23.83 -2.98 29.16
CA GLN A 83 -24.46 -3.76 28.11
C GLN A 83 -23.92 -3.30 26.75
N LEU A 84 -23.33 -4.24 26.01
CA LEU A 84 -22.99 -4.05 24.61
C LEU A 84 -23.90 -4.93 23.77
N ASN A 85 -24.63 -4.32 22.83
CA ASN A 85 -25.41 -5.07 21.85
C ASN A 85 -24.47 -5.61 20.77
N ILE A 86 -23.95 -6.83 20.99
CA ILE A 86 -23.01 -7.50 20.07
C ILE A 86 -23.62 -7.63 18.67
N THR A 87 -24.93 -7.90 18.59
CA THR A 87 -25.65 -8.06 17.33
C THR A 87 -25.65 -6.76 16.52
N GLU A 88 -25.98 -5.64 17.15
CA GLU A 88 -25.93 -4.32 16.51
C GLU A 88 -24.50 -3.95 16.08
N TRP A 89 -23.52 -4.21 16.93
CA TRP A 89 -22.11 -3.98 16.60
C TRP A 89 -21.66 -4.79 15.37
N PHE A 90 -21.99 -6.08 15.35
CA PHE A 90 -21.61 -7.02 14.30
C PHE A 90 -22.31 -6.75 12.97
N THR A 91 -23.57 -6.32 13.03
CA THR A 91 -24.37 -6.03 11.83
C THR A 91 -24.04 -4.67 11.22
N SER A 92 -23.40 -3.77 11.96
CA SER A 92 -22.93 -2.48 11.45
C SER A 92 -21.96 -2.63 10.29
N LEU A 93 -22.28 -2.00 9.16
CA LEU A 93 -21.43 -1.96 7.97
C LEU A 93 -20.07 -1.30 8.21
N GLN A 94 -19.93 -0.51 9.28
CA GLN A 94 -18.67 0.13 9.64
C GLN A 94 -17.65 -0.85 10.23
N HIS A 95 -18.14 -1.95 10.84
CA HIS A 95 -17.28 -2.94 11.48
C HIS A 95 -17.20 -4.24 10.69
N ARG A 96 -18.24 -4.58 9.93
CA ARG A 96 -18.30 -5.79 9.12
C ARG A 96 -17.32 -5.75 7.96
N LEU A 97 -16.54 -6.81 7.79
CA LEU A 97 -15.60 -6.93 6.69
C LEU A 97 -16.33 -7.01 5.34
N PRO A 98 -15.80 -6.38 4.27
CA PRO A 98 -14.48 -5.73 4.19
C PRO A 98 -14.45 -4.31 4.78
N VAL A 99 -13.43 -4.03 5.60
CA VAL A 99 -13.17 -2.68 6.12
C VAL A 99 -11.95 -2.10 5.42
N VAL A 100 -12.08 -0.91 4.85
CA VAL A 100 -11.02 -0.25 4.08
C VAL A 100 -10.68 1.07 4.74
N THR A 101 -9.42 1.22 5.15
CA THR A 101 -8.84 2.47 5.67
C THR A 101 -7.72 2.94 4.74
N PRO A 102 -7.24 4.20 4.86
CA PRO A 102 -6.15 4.70 4.03
C PRO A 102 -4.85 3.88 4.11
N SER A 103 -4.60 3.21 5.24
CA SER A 103 -3.35 2.47 5.48
C SER A 103 -3.48 0.97 5.31
N VAL A 104 -4.64 0.40 5.64
CA VAL A 104 -4.88 -1.05 5.58
C VAL A 104 -6.33 -1.36 5.20
N SER A 105 -6.53 -2.45 4.48
CA SER A 105 -7.84 -3.06 4.33
C SER A 105 -7.87 -4.47 4.91
N PHE A 106 -8.98 -4.82 5.54
CA PHE A 106 -9.26 -6.15 6.05
C PHE A 106 -10.32 -6.82 5.21
N ARG A 107 -10.07 -8.07 4.82
CA ARG A 107 -10.99 -8.89 4.03
C ARG A 107 -11.04 -10.30 4.60
N ARG A 108 -12.20 -10.93 4.51
CA ARG A 108 -12.36 -12.35 4.81
C ARG A 108 -12.04 -13.17 3.55
N ASN A 109 -11.18 -14.16 3.69
CA ASN A 109 -10.89 -15.14 2.66
C ASN A 109 -11.97 -16.22 2.60
N LYS A 110 -11.98 -17.01 1.52
CA LYS A 110 -12.95 -18.11 1.34
C LYS A 110 -12.82 -19.20 2.41
N ASP A 111 -11.62 -19.40 2.95
CA ASP A 111 -11.32 -20.34 4.04
C ASP A 111 -11.73 -19.80 5.42
N GLY A 112 -12.25 -18.58 5.49
CA GLY A 112 -12.66 -17.91 6.72
C GLY A 112 -11.56 -17.16 7.45
N SER A 113 -10.32 -17.20 6.98
CA SER A 113 -9.23 -16.40 7.52
C SER A 113 -9.41 -14.91 7.21
N VAL A 114 -8.84 -14.03 8.05
CA VAL A 114 -8.81 -12.59 7.78
C VAL A 114 -7.47 -12.22 7.16
N GLN A 115 -7.52 -11.57 6.00
CA GLN A 115 -6.37 -11.03 5.31
C GLN A 115 -6.32 -9.51 5.47
N ALA A 116 -5.16 -9.01 5.89
CA ALA A 116 -4.84 -7.59 5.87
C ALA A 116 -4.04 -7.25 4.60
N SER A 117 -4.45 -6.19 3.90
CA SER A 117 -3.72 -5.62 2.76
C SER A 117 -3.26 -4.21 3.12
N ILE A 118 -1.95 -4.01 3.21
CA ILE A 118 -1.35 -2.73 3.58
C ILE A 118 -1.17 -1.87 2.32
N HIS A 119 -1.73 -0.66 2.35
CA HIS A 119 -1.71 0.28 1.23
C HIS A 119 -0.61 1.35 1.35
N THR A 120 0.04 1.43 2.52
CA THR A 120 1.20 2.29 2.76
C THR A 120 2.50 1.63 2.31
N MET A 121 3.55 2.44 2.18
CA MET A 121 4.84 2.02 1.64
C MET A 121 5.54 1.04 2.56
N ALA A 122 5.47 -0.25 2.24
CA ALA A 122 6.42 -1.24 2.74
C ALA A 122 7.77 -0.98 2.06
N THR A 123 8.86 -1.01 2.84
CA THR A 123 10.20 -0.99 2.25
C THR A 123 10.68 -2.42 2.11
N SER A 124 11.27 -2.73 0.96
CA SER A 124 11.82 -4.03 0.66
C SER A 124 13.23 -3.89 0.11
N GLU A 125 14.13 -4.73 0.59
CA GLU A 125 15.49 -4.81 0.07
C GLU A 125 15.64 -6.08 -0.76
N MET A 126 16.11 -5.92 -2.00
CA MET A 126 16.35 -7.04 -2.91
C MET A 126 17.82 -7.08 -3.31
N ILE A 127 18.39 -8.27 -3.26
CA ILE A 127 19.76 -8.55 -3.68
C ILE A 127 19.68 -9.27 -5.03
N LEU A 128 20.26 -8.66 -6.05
CA LEU A 128 20.45 -9.29 -7.37
C LEU A 128 21.89 -9.81 -7.46
N THR A 129 22.03 -11.11 -7.72
CA THR A 129 23.32 -11.74 -8.00
C THR A 129 23.36 -12.16 -9.46
N VAL A 130 24.41 -11.77 -10.18
CA VAL A 130 24.67 -12.17 -11.57
C VAL A 130 25.80 -13.19 -11.55
N GLN A 131 25.63 -14.34 -12.22
CA GLN A 131 26.70 -15.33 -12.35
C GLN A 131 27.76 -14.87 -13.37
N ASP A 132 29.03 -15.21 -13.14
CA ASP A 132 30.23 -14.66 -13.80
C ASP A 132 30.29 -14.79 -15.34
N LYS A 133 29.40 -15.55 -15.99
CA LYS A 133 29.36 -15.73 -17.45
C LYS A 133 28.12 -15.10 -18.05
N LEU A 134 28.09 -13.76 -18.09
CA LEU A 134 27.08 -13.01 -18.82
C LEU A 134 27.71 -12.43 -20.10
N ASP A 135 27.61 -13.15 -21.20
CA ASP A 135 27.96 -12.63 -22.52
C ASP A 135 26.74 -11.88 -23.09
N THR A 136 26.84 -10.55 -23.18
CA THR A 136 25.77 -9.70 -23.72
C THR A 136 26.21 -9.08 -25.04
N GLU A 137 25.53 -9.44 -26.13
CA GLU A 137 25.65 -8.72 -27.40
C GLU A 137 24.57 -7.63 -27.45
N ILE A 138 25.01 -6.37 -27.57
CA ILE A 138 24.09 -5.25 -27.73
C ILE A 138 23.74 -5.13 -29.21
N MET A 139 22.54 -5.56 -29.58
CA MET A 139 22.00 -5.31 -30.91
C MET A 139 21.50 -3.86 -30.98
N VAL A 140 22.24 -3.00 -31.67
CA VAL A 140 21.84 -1.60 -31.88
C VAL A 140 20.99 -1.52 -33.15
N ASP A 141 19.78 -1.01 -32.99
CA ASP A 141 18.87 -0.74 -34.09
C ASP A 141 18.99 0.72 -34.53
N ASN A 142 18.79 1.02 -35.82
CA ASN A 142 18.78 2.41 -36.31
C ASN A 142 17.36 3.00 -36.37
N ALA A 143 16.44 2.47 -35.55
CA ALA A 143 15.07 2.94 -35.49
C ALA A 143 14.99 4.33 -34.84
N VAL A 144 14.18 5.22 -35.40
CA VAL A 144 13.84 6.50 -34.78
C VAL A 144 12.74 6.25 -33.75
N CYS A 145 12.97 6.69 -32.52
CA CYS A 145 11.96 6.66 -31.48
C CYS A 145 11.55 8.07 -31.09
N THR A 146 10.26 8.24 -30.88
CA THR A 146 9.65 9.49 -30.46
C THR A 146 8.76 9.23 -29.26
N VAL A 147 8.81 10.17 -28.31
CA VAL A 147 8.03 10.14 -27.08
C VAL A 147 7.27 11.44 -26.96
N SER A 148 6.00 11.36 -26.60
CA SER A 148 5.19 12.55 -26.35
C SER A 148 5.56 13.25 -25.04
N ASN A 149 5.39 14.57 -25.01
CA ASN A 149 5.51 15.36 -23.78
C ASN A 149 4.55 14.83 -22.70
N ALA A 150 5.00 14.83 -21.45
CA ALA A 150 4.26 14.19 -20.36
C ALA A 150 4.12 15.08 -19.12
N VAL A 151 3.03 14.88 -18.39
CA VAL A 151 2.73 15.60 -17.16
C VAL A 151 3.10 14.73 -15.96
N LEU A 152 3.82 15.33 -15.01
CA LEU A 152 4.16 14.70 -13.74
C LEU A 152 2.99 14.73 -12.77
N ASN A 153 2.72 13.59 -12.16
CA ASN A 153 1.74 13.44 -11.08
C ASN A 153 2.38 12.73 -9.89
N GLY A 154 2.19 13.26 -8.68
CA GLY A 154 2.68 12.64 -7.45
C GLY A 154 3.15 13.65 -6.42
N CYS A 155 4.20 13.28 -5.67
CA CYS A 155 4.75 14.10 -4.61
C CYS A 155 6.25 14.35 -4.75
N TYR A 156 6.72 15.41 -4.09
CA TYR A 156 8.14 15.69 -3.90
C TYR A 156 8.52 15.44 -2.44
N ASN A 157 9.80 15.13 -2.21
CA ASN A 157 10.37 14.77 -0.91
C ASN A 157 9.64 13.59 -0.24
N CYS A 158 9.26 12.60 -1.03
CA CYS A 158 8.45 11.46 -0.61
C CYS A 158 8.96 10.17 -1.26
N ALA A 159 8.83 9.04 -0.57
CA ALA A 159 9.28 7.77 -1.11
C ALA A 159 8.45 7.30 -2.32
N LYS A 160 7.15 7.66 -2.40
CA LYS A 160 6.29 7.31 -3.56
C LYS A 160 6.75 8.00 -4.85
N GLY A 161 7.42 9.14 -4.72
CA GLY A 161 7.87 9.97 -5.82
C GLY A 161 6.74 10.53 -6.69
N ALA A 162 7.13 10.87 -7.91
CA ALA A 162 6.25 11.31 -8.98
C ALA A 162 6.35 10.34 -10.15
N LEU A 163 5.27 10.24 -10.93
CA LEU A 163 5.23 9.43 -12.13
C LEU A 163 4.80 10.26 -13.34
N ALA A 164 5.30 9.88 -14.51
CA ALA A 164 4.86 10.39 -15.81
C ALA A 164 4.47 9.20 -16.69
N LYS A 165 3.29 9.29 -17.31
CA LYS A 165 2.88 8.36 -18.36
C LYS A 165 3.37 8.89 -19.69
N VAL A 166 4.14 8.08 -20.39
CA VAL A 166 4.71 8.43 -21.70
C VAL A 166 4.25 7.40 -22.72
N THR A 167 4.02 7.84 -23.95
CA THR A 167 3.75 6.93 -25.07
C THR A 167 4.94 6.99 -26.02
N CYS A 168 5.53 5.84 -26.31
CA CYS A 168 6.66 5.74 -27.22
C CYS A 168 6.28 5.06 -28.52
N THR A 169 6.61 5.72 -29.62
CA THR A 169 6.40 5.26 -30.99
C THR A 169 7.73 5.03 -31.68
N SER A 170 7.79 3.97 -32.50
CA SER A 170 8.96 3.62 -33.31
C SER A 170 8.54 3.00 -34.64
N SER A 171 9.42 2.99 -35.64
CA SER A 171 9.18 2.34 -36.93
C SER A 171 9.09 0.82 -36.85
N LYS A 172 9.50 0.22 -35.73
CA LYS A 172 9.35 -1.21 -35.42
C LYS A 172 9.34 -1.43 -33.92
N SER A 173 8.90 -2.62 -33.49
CA SER A 173 8.94 -3.00 -32.08
C SER A 173 10.39 -3.07 -31.57
N THR A 174 10.74 -2.23 -30.60
CA THR A 174 12.09 -2.11 -30.05
C THR A 174 12.08 -1.60 -28.60
N GLN A 175 13.25 -1.59 -27.96
CA GLN A 175 13.46 -1.03 -26.62
C GLN A 175 14.23 0.29 -26.71
N ALA A 176 13.71 1.33 -26.07
CA ALA A 176 14.32 2.65 -26.01
C ALA A 176 14.94 2.93 -24.65
N GLU A 177 16.06 3.65 -24.64
CA GLU A 177 16.56 4.34 -23.46
C GLU A 177 15.98 5.76 -23.42
N ILE A 178 15.43 6.16 -22.27
CA ILE A 178 15.11 7.54 -21.94
C ILE A 178 16.11 8.03 -20.90
N ARG A 179 16.71 9.20 -21.14
CA ARG A 179 17.60 9.88 -20.19
C ARG A 179 17.03 11.25 -19.82
N CYS A 180 16.85 11.47 -18.54
CA CYS A 180 16.27 12.68 -17.96
C CYS A 180 17.20 13.17 -16.83
N LYS A 181 18.11 14.11 -17.12
CA LYS A 181 19.17 14.55 -16.20
C LYS A 181 20.00 13.36 -15.68
N GLU A 182 19.79 12.95 -14.43
CA GLU A 182 20.51 11.84 -13.76
C GLU A 182 19.74 10.51 -13.83
N ASN A 183 18.49 10.51 -14.30
CA ASN A 183 17.66 9.32 -14.35
C ASN A 183 17.69 8.69 -15.76
N SER A 184 17.87 7.38 -15.84
CA SER A 184 17.73 6.59 -17.06
C SER A 184 16.62 5.56 -16.92
N PHE A 185 15.88 5.33 -18.01
CA PHE A 185 14.78 4.35 -18.07
C PHE A 185 14.85 3.55 -19.36
N ALA A 186 14.43 2.29 -19.31
CA ALA A 186 14.24 1.47 -20.50
C ALA A 186 12.75 1.22 -20.72
N ILE A 187 12.24 1.57 -21.90
CA ILE A 187 10.81 1.42 -22.25
C ILE A 187 10.63 0.69 -23.58
N LYS A 188 9.44 0.15 -23.82
CA LYS A 188 9.09 -0.47 -25.11
C LYS A 188 8.46 0.56 -26.03
N CYS A 189 8.76 0.44 -27.32
CA CYS A 189 8.22 1.28 -28.37
C CYS A 189 7.80 0.41 -29.55
N ASP A 190 6.72 0.77 -30.22
CA ASP A 190 6.23 0.09 -31.41
C ASP A 190 5.53 1.08 -32.35
N GLU A 191 5.08 0.59 -33.50
CA GLU A 191 4.41 1.43 -34.52
C GLU A 191 3.07 2.01 -34.03
N LYS A 192 2.40 1.32 -33.10
CA LYS A 192 1.09 1.73 -32.57
C LYS A 192 1.21 2.76 -31.43
N GLY A 193 2.38 2.81 -30.78
CA GLY A 193 2.59 3.60 -29.59
C GLY A 193 2.27 2.79 -28.33
N THR A 194 3.29 2.53 -27.52
CA THR A 194 3.15 1.79 -26.26
C THR A 194 3.21 2.73 -25.06
N GLU A 195 2.26 2.62 -24.13
CA GLU A 195 2.27 3.39 -22.87
C GLU A 195 3.28 2.78 -21.88
N SER A 196 4.12 3.61 -21.29
CA SER A 196 5.04 3.28 -20.21
C SER A 196 4.93 4.29 -19.08
N THR A 197 5.19 3.86 -17.84
CA THR A 197 5.20 4.75 -16.67
C THR A 197 6.62 4.94 -16.17
N LEU A 198 7.09 6.19 -16.17
CA LEU A 198 8.38 6.60 -15.65
C LEU A 198 8.23 7.07 -14.20
N TYR A 199 9.14 6.67 -13.32
CA TYR A 199 9.12 7.03 -11.90
C TYR A 199 10.30 7.94 -11.55
N PHE A 200 10.02 9.01 -10.83
CA PHE A 200 10.99 10.04 -10.48
C PHE A 200 10.95 10.36 -8.99
N SER A 201 12.11 10.72 -8.45
CA SER A 201 12.23 11.33 -7.13
C SER A 201 12.65 12.79 -7.29
N PHE A 202 11.88 13.70 -6.69
CA PHE A 202 12.16 15.14 -6.74
C PHE A 202 12.14 15.74 -5.35
N ILE A 203 12.94 16.77 -5.14
CA ILE A 203 13.01 17.54 -3.89
C ILE A 203 12.26 18.87 -3.95
N LYS A 204 11.71 19.25 -5.11
CA LYS A 204 10.99 20.52 -5.33
C LYS A 204 9.61 20.27 -5.93
N ALA A 205 8.67 21.17 -5.64
CA ALA A 205 7.29 21.09 -6.11
C ALA A 205 7.14 21.36 -7.61
N ARG A 206 7.73 22.44 -8.12
CA ARG A 206 7.67 22.79 -9.54
C ARG A 206 8.82 22.11 -10.28
N VAL A 207 8.47 21.26 -11.24
CA VAL A 207 9.44 20.49 -12.03
C VAL A 207 9.16 20.74 -13.50
N HIS A 208 10.23 21.01 -14.24
CA HIS A 208 10.25 21.04 -15.69
C HIS A 208 11.63 20.54 -16.13
N ILE A 209 11.65 19.45 -16.89
CA ILE A 209 12.87 18.79 -17.36
C ILE A 209 12.72 18.39 -18.83
N ILE A 210 13.85 18.44 -19.54
CA ILE A 210 13.97 17.93 -20.90
C ILE A 210 14.62 16.56 -20.82
N CYS A 211 14.04 15.60 -21.52
CA CYS A 211 14.50 14.23 -21.62
C CYS A 211 14.87 13.90 -23.06
N THR A 212 15.81 12.98 -23.23
CA THR A 212 16.20 12.41 -24.52
C THR A 212 15.75 10.97 -24.61
N VAL A 213 15.19 10.54 -25.73
CA VAL A 213 14.88 9.15 -26.02
C VAL A 213 15.74 8.66 -27.19
N SER A 214 16.27 7.43 -27.08
CA SER A 214 17.09 6.80 -28.10
C SER A 214 16.78 5.31 -28.23
N CYS A 215 16.56 4.85 -29.46
CA CYS A 215 16.41 3.43 -29.81
C CYS A 215 17.62 2.90 -30.58
N GLY A 216 18.79 3.44 -30.26
CA GLY A 216 20.06 3.25 -30.94
C GLY A 216 20.81 4.56 -31.05
N ASN A 217 21.28 4.91 -32.26
CA ASN A 217 22.12 6.09 -32.47
C ASN A 217 21.32 7.40 -32.61
N LEU A 218 20.07 7.32 -33.07
CA LEU A 218 19.22 8.49 -33.26
C LEU A 218 18.51 8.84 -31.95
N GLN A 219 18.57 10.13 -31.60
CA GLN A 219 17.97 10.67 -30.39
C GLN A 219 16.91 11.71 -30.73
N SER A 220 15.81 11.70 -29.98
CA SER A 220 14.81 12.77 -30.00
C SER A 220 14.57 13.29 -28.58
N THR A 221 14.03 14.50 -28.45
CA THR A 221 13.82 15.15 -27.14
C THR A 221 12.35 15.35 -26.86
N PHE A 222 11.97 15.28 -25.59
CA PHE A 222 10.63 15.58 -25.11
C PHE A 222 10.69 16.23 -23.73
N GLU A 223 9.61 16.89 -23.35
CA GLU A 223 9.50 17.62 -22.09
C GLU A 223 8.62 16.89 -21.09
N VAL A 224 9.04 16.93 -19.83
CA VAL A 224 8.30 16.41 -18.69
C VAL A 224 8.17 17.51 -17.65
N GLY A 225 6.93 17.83 -17.27
CA GLY A 225 6.68 18.94 -16.34
C GLY A 225 5.44 18.76 -15.48
N GLY A 226 5.38 19.46 -14.35
CA GLY A 226 4.23 19.44 -13.46
C GLY A 226 4.48 20.12 -12.12
N ILE A 227 3.41 20.22 -11.34
CA ILE A 227 3.44 20.74 -9.96
C ILE A 227 3.10 19.59 -9.01
N LEU A 228 4.09 19.16 -8.23
CA LEU A 228 4.01 18.05 -7.30
C LEU A 228 3.45 18.48 -5.95
N LYS A 229 2.72 17.58 -5.30
CA LYS A 229 2.15 17.83 -3.97
C LYS A 229 3.19 17.58 -2.89
N PHE A 230 3.19 18.39 -1.84
CA PHE A 230 4.00 18.12 -0.66
C PHE A 230 3.36 17.00 0.16
N THR A 231 4.15 16.02 0.58
CA THR A 231 3.73 15.03 1.57
C THR A 231 4.67 15.09 2.77
N PRO A 232 4.22 15.61 3.92
CA PRO A 232 5.01 15.55 5.14
C PRO A 232 5.32 14.10 5.54
N SER A 233 6.47 13.87 6.18
CA SER A 233 6.76 12.58 6.81
C SER A 233 5.76 12.29 7.92
N ALA A 234 5.58 11.02 8.30
CA ALA A 234 4.67 10.65 9.40
C ALA A 234 4.99 11.41 10.70
N GLN A 235 6.28 11.57 11.02
CA GLN A 235 6.74 12.37 12.16
C GLN A 235 6.42 13.86 12.01
N ALA A 236 6.61 14.42 10.82
CA ALA A 236 6.25 15.82 10.56
C ALA A 236 4.73 16.04 10.64
N MET A 237 3.91 15.07 10.21
CA MET A 237 2.45 15.13 10.34
C MET A 237 1.99 15.15 11.80
N VAL A 238 2.61 14.34 12.66
CA VAL A 238 2.33 14.33 14.11
C VAL A 238 2.67 15.69 14.73
N ASN A 239 3.85 16.24 14.43
CA ASN A 239 4.24 17.56 14.96
C ASN A 239 3.35 18.69 14.42
N MET A 240 2.99 18.66 13.13
CA MET A 240 2.06 19.64 12.54
C MET A 240 0.66 19.58 13.14
N TRP A 241 0.20 18.37 13.51
CA TRP A 241 -1.07 18.17 14.22
C TRP A 241 -1.01 18.71 15.65
N LEU A 242 0.06 18.42 16.39
CA LEU A 242 0.29 18.91 17.75
C LEU A 242 0.42 20.44 17.80
N ASP A 243 0.99 21.04 16.76
CA ASP A 243 1.15 22.50 16.62
C ASP A 243 -0.10 23.20 16.04
N GLY A 244 -1.21 22.48 15.81
CA GLY A 244 -2.46 23.05 15.31
C GLY A 244 -2.41 23.60 13.88
N ARG A 245 -1.37 23.26 13.10
CA ARG A 245 -1.22 23.72 11.72
C ARG A 245 -1.93 22.77 10.77
N THR A 246 -3.24 22.93 10.65
CA THR A 246 -3.99 22.31 9.54
C THR A 246 -3.61 22.97 8.22
N ASN A 247 -3.48 22.16 7.16
CA ASN A 247 -3.28 22.66 5.80
C ASN A 247 -4.43 23.62 5.45
N LYS A 248 -4.22 24.94 5.66
CA LYS A 248 -4.99 25.95 4.95
C LYS A 248 -4.84 25.61 3.48
N LYS A 249 -5.98 25.34 2.84
CA LYS A 249 -6.12 25.23 1.39
C LYS A 249 -5.21 26.27 0.72
N LEU A 250 -4.15 25.82 0.07
CA LEU A 250 -3.55 26.60 -1.00
C LEU A 250 -4.41 26.30 -2.24
N THR A 251 -5.36 27.22 -2.44
CA THR A 251 -6.23 27.43 -3.61
C THR A 251 -7.03 26.23 -4.09
#